data_AF-A0A218WRF8-F1
#
_entry.id   AF-A0A218WRF8-F1
#
_cell.length_a   1.000
_cell.length_b   1.000
_cell.length_c   1.000
_cell.angle_alpha   90.00
_cell.angle_beta   90.00
_cell.angle_gamma   90.00
#
_symmetry.space_group_name_H-M   'P 1'
#
loop_
_entity.id
_entity.type
_entity.pdbx_description
1 polymer ?
#
loop_
_entity_poly.entity_id
_entity_poly.type
_entity_poly.pdbx_seq_one_letter_code
_entity_poly.pdbx_strand_id
1 'polypeptide(L)' 'MKGNKSGAVYLRGPSGNYWWVKLIEESGNLYLARGWPEFIKDHSIGLGHVLVFKFDGGHNV' A
#
# COMPACT_ATOMS: atom_id res chain seq x y z
N MET A 1 14.21 10.30 19.96
CA MET A 1 13.21 9.31 19.52
C MET A 1 12.82 9.67 18.08
N LYS A 2 13.13 8.85 17.07
CA LYS A 2 12.66 9.11 15.70
C LYS A 2 11.14 8.90 15.71
N GLY A 3 10.35 9.93 15.44
CA GLY A 3 8.89 9.79 15.32
C GLY A 3 8.56 8.90 14.12
N ASN A 4 7.68 7.92 14.31
CA ASN A 4 7.20 7.08 13.21
C ASN A 4 6.50 7.96 12.18
N LYS A 5 7.02 8.03 10.96
CA LYS A 5 6.37 8.76 9.87
C LYS A 5 5.23 7.91 9.34
N SER A 6 4.10 8.53 9.06
CA SER A 6 2.99 7.84 8.41
C SER A 6 2.37 8.70 7.33
N GLY A 7 1.93 8.07 6.25
CA GLY A 7 1.28 8.69 5.11
C GLY A 7 0.15 7.82 4.58
N ALA A 8 -0.45 8.26 3.49
CA ALA A 8 -1.49 7.54 2.77
C ALA A 8 -1.07 7.34 1.33
N VAL A 9 -1.37 6.15 0.79
CA VAL A 9 -1.21 5.83 -0.63
C VAL A 9 -2.50 5.20 -1.15
N TYR A 10 -2.75 5.32 -2.45
CA TYR A 10 -3.83 4.61 -3.12
C TYR A 10 -3.25 3.53 -4.01
N LEU A 11 -3.63 2.28 -3.75
CA LEU A 11 -3.30 1.16 -4.62
C LEU A 11 -4.36 1.08 -5.72
N ARG A 12 -3.95 1.12 -6.98
CA ARG A 12 -4.84 0.88 -8.11
C ARG A 12 -4.81 -0.61 -8.46
N GLY A 13 -5.96 -1.27 -8.40
CA GLY A 13 -6.08 -2.68 -8.78
C GLY A 13 -6.29 -2.86 -10.29
N PRO A 14 -6.25 -4.12 -10.79
CA PRO A 14 -6.46 -4.43 -12.21
C PRO A 14 -7.83 -3.99 -12.74
N SER A 15 -8.85 -3.90 -11.88
CA SER A 15 -10.18 -3.38 -12.23
C SER A 15 -10.22 -1.86 -12.42
N GLY A 16 -9.14 -1.15 -12.12
CA GLY A 16 -9.07 0.30 -12.12
C GLY A 16 -9.59 0.96 -10.84
N ASN A 17 -10.14 0.18 -9.90
CA ASN A 17 -10.54 0.67 -8.58
C ASN A 17 -9.33 1.04 -7.73
N TYR A 18 -9.58 1.84 -6.68
CA TYR A 18 -8.56 2.30 -5.76
C TYR A 18 -8.84 1.84 -4.33
N TRP A 19 -7.78 1.42 -3.65
CA TRP A 19 -7.78 1.08 -2.23
C TRP A 19 -6.89 2.05 -1.49
N TRP A 20 -7.47 2.77 -0.53
CA TRP A 20 -6.69 3.59 0.39
C TRP A 20 -5.93 2.70 1.36
N VAL A 21 -4.63 2.93 1.50
CA VAL A 21 -3.76 2.18 2.40
C VAL A 21 -2.88 3.14 3.19
N LYS A 22 -2.77 2.90 4.50
CA LYS A 22 -1.83 3.61 5.36
C LYS A 22 -0.43 3.10 5.12
N LEU A 23 0.51 4.01 4.82
CA LEU A 23 1.93 3.73 4.77
C LEU A 23 2.56 4.13 6.11
N ILE A 24 3.32 3.25 6.73
CA ILE A 24 4.07 3.54 7.97
C ILE A 24 5.56 3.28 7.75
N GLU A 25 6.41 4.17 8.26
CA GLU A 25 7.85 3.98 8.35
C GLU A 25 8.22 3.59 9.78
N GLU A 26 8.78 2.41 9.96
CA GLU A 26 9.23 1.89 11.25
C GLU A 26 10.62 1.28 11.11
N SER A 27 11.57 1.79 11.90
CA SER A 27 12.96 1.34 11.90
C SER A 27 13.64 1.32 10.51
N GLY A 28 13.28 2.29 9.64
CA GLY A 28 13.80 2.41 8.28
C GLY A 28 13.13 1.50 7.24
N ASN A 29 12.14 0.71 7.64
CA ASN A 29 11.32 -0.11 6.74
C ASN A 29 9.96 0.54 6.50
N LEU A 30 9.40 0.33 5.32
CA LEU A 30 8.07 0.79 4.94
C LEU A 30 7.07 -0.36 4.95
N TYR A 31 5.91 -0.13 5.56
CA TYR A 31 4.83 -1.12 5.64
C TYR A 31 3.51 -0.55 5.13
N LEU A 32 2.81 -1.37 4.33
CA LEU A 32 1.40 -1.19 4.02
C LEU A 32 0.58 -1.72 5.22
N ALA A 33 -0.05 -0.81 5.96
CA ALA A 33 -0.73 -1.11 7.21
C ALA A 33 -2.26 -1.16 7.01
N ARG A 34 -3.01 -0.26 7.64
CA ARG A 34 -4.48 -0.22 7.52
C ARG A 34 -4.91 -0.11 6.06
N GLY A 35 -5.90 -0.90 5.64
CA GLY A 35 -6.36 -0.97 4.24
C GLY A 35 -5.70 -2.08 3.42
N TRP A 36 -4.54 -2.58 3.86
CA TRP A 36 -3.85 -3.68 3.20
C TRP A 36 -4.61 -5.02 3.28
N PRO A 37 -5.13 -5.46 4.45
CA PRO A 37 -5.89 -6.71 4.52
C PRO A 37 -7.13 -6.72 3.61
N GLU A 38 -7.79 -5.58 3.46
CA GLU A 38 -8.93 -5.40 2.56
C GLU A 38 -8.52 -5.57 1.10
N PHE A 39 -7.41 -4.94 0.68
CA PHE A 39 -6.86 -5.13 -0.67
C PHE A 39 -6.54 -6.60 -0.96
N ILE A 40 -5.92 -7.30 0.00
CA ILE A 40 -5.59 -8.73 -0.12
C ILE A 40 -6.84 -9.59 -0.26
N LYS A 41 -7.86 -9.33 0.57
CA LYS A 41 -9.13 -10.06 0.56
C LYS A 41 -9.88 -9.86 -0.76
N ASP A 42 -10.02 -8.62 -1.22
CA ASP A 42 -10.78 -8.29 -2.43
C ASP A 42 -10.18 -8.90 -3.69
N HIS A 43 -8.86 -9.12 -3.71
CA HIS A 43 -8.15 -9.77 -4.81
C HIS A 43 -7.89 -11.27 -4.58
N SER A 44 -8.43 -11.86 -3.50
CA SER A 44 -8.21 -13.28 -3.15
C SER A 44 -6.73 -13.68 -3.15
N ILE A 45 -5.87 -12.79 -2.66
CA ILE A 45 -4.42 -13.01 -2.64
C ILE A 45 -4.07 -13.94 -1.47
N GLY A 46 -3.30 -14.99 -1.74
CA GLY A 46 -2.86 -15.97 -0.75
C GLY A 46 -1.34 -16.17 -0.75
N LEU A 47 -0.89 -17.11 0.08
CA LEU A 47 0.51 -17.51 0.14
C LEU A 47 0.99 -18.03 -1.23
N GLY A 48 2.19 -17.62 -1.64
CA GLY A 48 2.78 -18.02 -2.92
C GLY A 48 2.46 -17.09 -4.09
N HIS A 49 1.51 -16.16 -3.93
CA HIS A 49 1.29 -15.10 -4.91
C HIS A 49 2.38 -14.03 -4.81
N VAL A 50 2.75 -13.47 -5.96
CA VAL A 50 3.70 -12.35 -6.07
C VAL A 50 2.94 -11.11 -6.57
N LEU A 51 3.18 -9.98 -5.91
CA LEU A 51 2.57 -8.70 -6.26
C LEU A 51 3.65 -7.77 -6.79
N VAL A 52 3.38 -7.13 -7.93
CA VAL A 52 4.26 -6.13 -8.53
C VAL A 52 3.53 -4.79 -8.50
N PHE A 53 4.13 -3.80 -7.84
CA PHE A 53 3.61 -2.45 -7.77
C PHE A 53 4.45 -1.52 -8.64
N LYS A 54 3.78 -0.68 -9.43
CA LYS A 54 4.40 0.45 -10.11
C LYS A 54 4.07 1.71 -9.33
N PHE A 55 5.10 2.50 -9.02
CA PHE A 55 4.91 3.84 -8.49
C PHE A 55 4.89 4.82 -9.66
N ASP A 56 3.75 5.46 -9.90
CA ASP A 56 3.58 6.39 -11.02
C ASP A 56 4.13 7.81 -10.72
N GLY A 57 4.74 8.03 -9.54
CA GLY A 57 5.16 9.36 -9.10
C GLY A 57 4.00 10.14 -8.47
N GLY A 58 4.31 11.06 -7.56
CA GLY A 58 3.32 12.01 -7.07
C GLY A 58 2.90 12.93 -8.21
N HIS A 59 1.59 13.05 -8.47
CA HIS A 59 1.07 14.21 -9.20
C HIS A 59 1.43 15.45 -8.38
N ASN A 60 2.55 16.08 -8.69
CA ASN A 60 2.79 17.47 -8.35
C ASN A 60 1.84 18.29 -9.23
N VAL A 61 0.64 18.56 -8.71
CA VAL A 61 -0.12 19.75 -9.09
C VAL A 61 0.14 20.85 -8.08
#